data_AF-A0A7C2J7M7-F1
#
_entry.id   AF-A0A7C2J7M7-F1
#
_cell.length_a   1.000
_cell.length_b   1.000
_cell.length_c   1.000
_cell.angle_alpha   90.00
_cell.angle_beta   90.00
_cell.angle_gamma   90.00
#
_symmetry.space_group_name_H-M   'P 1'
#
loop_
_entity.id
_entity.type
_entity.pdbx_description
1 polymer ?
#
loop_
_entity_poly.entity_id
_entity_poly.type
_entity_poly.pdbx_seq_one_letter_code
_entity_poly.pdbx_strand_id
1 'polypeptide(L)'
;MPVSVKHQESNALLYALLHSWLDYHPSGRVYHPPLQVKLTLPDGKLVSREPDIVVILNDRIEQLRENYFEGAPSVIAEVVSPSSRTVGSPSTRRRACLNTG
;
A
#
# COMPACT_ATOMS: atom_id res chain seq x y z
N MET A 1 14.92 -8.14 8.75
CA MET A 1 14.75 -7.87 10.19
C MET A 1 13.29 -8.14 10.54
N PRO A 2 12.99 -8.78 11.68
CA PRO A 2 11.61 -9.01 12.09
C PRO A 2 10.87 -7.68 12.30
N VAL A 3 9.58 -7.64 11.96
CA VAL A 3 8.71 -6.48 12.19
C VAL A 3 8.39 -6.38 13.68
N SER A 4 8.39 -5.17 14.25
CA SER A 4 8.10 -5.00 15.67
C SER A 4 6.61 -5.24 15.98
N VAL A 5 6.32 -5.74 17.18
CA VAL A 5 4.94 -5.94 17.65
C VAL A 5 4.13 -4.64 17.58
N LYS A 6 4.74 -3.51 17.98
CA LYS A 6 4.09 -2.19 17.91
C LYS A 6 3.71 -1.78 16.48
N HIS A 7 4.54 -2.12 15.48
CA HIS A 7 4.21 -1.88 14.07
C HIS A 7 3.04 -2.75 13.63
N GLN A 8 3.04 -4.03 14.02
CA GLN A 8 1.93 -4.96 13.75
C GLN A 8 0.61 -4.49 14.38
N GLU A 9 0.61 -4.09 15.65
CA GLU A 9 -0.59 -3.57 16.34
C GLU A 9 -1.14 -2.30 15.67
N SER A 10 -0.24 -1.40 15.27
CA SER A 10 -0.61 -0.15 14.59
C SER A 10 -1.18 -0.43 13.19
N ASN A 11 -0.60 -1.37 12.45
CA ASN A 11 -1.08 -1.80 11.15
C ASN A 11 -2.46 -2.48 11.27
N ALA A 12 -2.61 -3.42 12.21
CA ALA A 12 -3.86 -4.13 12.46
C ALA A 12 -5.01 -3.19 12.82
N LEU A 13 -4.77 -2.21 13.70
CA LEU A 13 -5.76 -1.20 14.06
C LEU A 13 -6.20 -0.39 12.85
N LEU A 14 -5.25 0.13 12.06
CA LEU A 14 -5.56 0.95 10.89
C LEU A 14 -6.28 0.14 9.80
N TYR A 15 -5.83 -1.09 9.54
CA TYR A 15 -6.50 -2.01 8.64
C TYR A 15 -7.95 -2.25 9.07
N ALA A 16 -8.20 -2.57 10.35
CA ALA A 16 -9.53 -2.86 10.86
C ALA A 16 -10.50 -1.66 10.69
N LEU A 17 -10.02 -0.44 10.95
CA LEU A 17 -10.81 0.78 10.76
C LEU A 17 -11.17 1.00 9.29
N LEU A 18 -10.18 0.90 8.39
CA LEU A 18 -10.40 1.08 6.94
C LEU A 18 -11.29 -0.02 6.37
N HIS A 19 -11.08 -1.26 6.79
CA HIS A 19 -11.88 -2.40 6.36
C HIS A 19 -13.34 -2.20 6.76
N SER A 20 -13.59 -1.89 8.04
CA SER A 20 -14.95 -1.65 8.53
C SER A 20 -15.63 -0.48 7.82
N TRP A 21 -14.88 0.59 7.52
CA TRP A 21 -15.41 1.73 6.77
C TRP A 21 -15.79 1.37 5.34
N LEU A 22 -14.93 0.64 4.61
CA LEU A 22 -15.16 0.25 3.22
C LEU A 22 -16.18 -0.88 3.09
N ASP A 23 -16.34 -1.71 4.12
CA ASP A 23 -17.39 -2.72 4.18
C ASP A 23 -18.76 -2.05 4.36
N TYR A 24 -18.87 -1.05 5.25
CA TYR A 24 -20.10 -0.27 5.44
C TYR A 24 -20.39 0.68 4.27
N HIS A 25 -19.37 1.23 3.61
CA HIS A 25 -19.47 2.06 2.42
C HIS A 25 -18.77 1.36 1.23
N PRO A 26 -19.46 0.50 0.46
CA PRO A 26 -18.87 -0.42 -0.53
C PRO A 26 -18.30 0.31 -1.76
N SER A 27 -17.23 1.05 -1.54
CA SER A 27 -16.57 1.99 -2.45
C SER A 27 -15.16 1.53 -2.83
N GLY A 28 -14.71 0.40 -2.28
CA GLY A 28 -13.40 -0.17 -2.53
C GLY A 28 -13.07 -1.36 -1.64
N ARG A 29 -11.79 -1.71 -1.60
CA ARG A 29 -11.22 -2.78 -0.77
C ARG A 29 -9.90 -2.32 -0.15
N VAL A 30 -9.57 -2.85 1.03
CA VAL A 30 -8.29 -2.63 1.69
C VAL A 30 -7.55 -3.95 1.87
N TYR A 31 -6.23 -3.91 1.68
CA TYR A 31 -5.34 -5.05 1.81
C TYR A 31 -4.16 -4.71 2.72
N HIS A 32 -3.64 -5.72 3.41
CA HIS A 32 -2.38 -5.67 4.16
C HIS A 32 -1.38 -6.68 3.55
N PRO A 33 -0.09 -6.62 3.89
CA PRO A 33 0.92 -7.56 3.44
C PRO A 33 0.57 -9.03 3.73
N PRO A 34 0.93 -9.97 2.82
CA PRO A 34 1.65 -9.74 1.57
C PRO A 34 0.73 -9.31 0.42
N LEU A 35 1.00 -8.15 -0.19
CA LEU A 35 0.42 -7.74 -1.47
C LEU A 35 1.45 -6.89 -2.23
N GLN A 36 1.88 -7.36 -3.40
CA GLN A 36 2.79 -6.58 -4.24
C GLN A 36 2.03 -5.51 -5.03
N VAL A 37 2.58 -4.30 -5.05
CA VAL A 37 2.18 -3.19 -5.92
C VAL A 37 3.28 -2.99 -6.95
N LYS A 38 2.96 -3.22 -8.23
CA LYS A 38 3.89 -3.04 -9.35
C LYS A 38 3.65 -1.69 -10.02
N LEU A 39 4.65 -0.83 -9.99
CA LEU A 39 4.63 0.52 -10.57
C LEU A 39 5.57 0.60 -11.76
N THR A 40 5.14 1.25 -12.84
CA THR A 40 6.01 1.66 -13.95
C THR A 40 6.42 3.11 -13.73
N LEU A 41 7.67 3.35 -13.40
CA LEU A 41 8.19 4.72 -13.22
C LEU A 41 8.23 5.49 -14.55
N PRO A 42 8.33 6.84 -14.53
CA PRO A 42 8.40 7.67 -15.75
C PRO A 42 9.53 7.30 -16.72
N ASP A 43 10.61 6.70 -16.24
CA ASP A 43 11.74 6.23 -17.04
C ASP A 43 11.50 4.82 -17.63
N GLY A 44 10.29 4.29 -17.52
CA GLY A 44 9.89 2.94 -17.96
C GLY A 44 10.32 1.83 -17.01
N LYS A 45 11.00 2.15 -15.89
CA LYS A 45 11.48 1.14 -14.96
C LYS A 45 10.32 0.54 -14.15
N LEU A 46 10.21 -0.79 -14.18
CA LEU A 46 9.30 -1.53 -13.31
C LEU A 46 9.86 -1.65 -11.90
N VAL A 47 9.01 -1.33 -10.93
CA VAL A 47 9.34 -1.36 -9.51
C VAL A 47 8.23 -2.07 -8.75
N SER A 48 8.56 -3.12 -8.00
CA SER A 48 7.63 -3.78 -7.08
C SER A 48 7.85 -3.30 -5.65
N ARG A 49 6.76 -3.03 -4.93
CA ARG A 49 6.74 -2.63 -3.52
C ARG A 49 5.69 -3.44 -2.78
N GLU A 50 5.90 -3.61 -1.48
CA GLU A 50 4.94 -4.24 -0.57
C GLU A 50 4.64 -3.22 0.54
N PRO A 51 3.61 -2.38 0.37
CA PRO A 51 3.25 -1.36 1.35
C PRO A 51 2.50 -1.99 2.55
N ASP A 52 2.58 -1.34 3.71
CA ASP A 52 1.91 -1.83 4.93
C ASP A 52 0.37 -1.90 4.79
N ILE A 53 -0.23 -0.96 4.04
CA ILE A 53 -1.67 -0.95 3.72
C ILE A 53 -1.89 -0.39 2.31
N VAL A 54 -2.77 -1.03 1.56
CA VAL A 54 -3.19 -0.64 0.21
C VAL A 54 -4.72 -0.52 0.14
N VAL A 55 -5.24 0.63 -0.27
CA VAL A 55 -6.67 0.84 -0.56
C VAL A 55 -6.86 0.98 -2.06
N ILE A 56 -7.82 0.22 -2.59
CA ILE A 56 -8.22 0.21 -4.00
C ILE A 56 -9.69 0.58 -4.07
N LEU A 57 -10.01 1.72 -4.66
CA LEU A 57 -11.39 2.14 -4.92
C LEU A 57 -11.97 1.40 -6.14
N ASN A 58 -13.30 1.40 -6.26
CA ASN A 58 -14.02 0.62 -7.27
C ASN A 58 -13.60 0.92 -8.72
N ASP A 59 -13.21 2.16 -9.01
CA ASP A 59 -12.72 2.61 -10.33
C ASP A 59 -11.37 1.99 -10.73
N ARG A 60 -10.69 1.31 -9.80
CA ARG A 60 -9.36 0.69 -9.98
C ARG A 60 -9.34 -0.81 -9.72
N ILE A 61 -10.48 -1.44 -9.46
CA ILE A 61 -10.53 -2.89 -9.16
C ILE A 61 -9.99 -3.73 -10.32
N GLU A 62 -10.16 -3.29 -11.56
CA GLU A 62 -9.66 -3.98 -12.76
C GLU A 62 -8.12 -4.07 -12.82
N GLN A 63 -7.39 -3.34 -11.98
CA GLN A 63 -5.94 -3.41 -11.86
C GLN A 63 -5.48 -4.46 -10.84
N LEU A 64 -6.40 -5.01 -10.06
CA LEU A 64 -6.10 -6.12 -9.15
C LEU A 64 -5.91 -7.41 -9.96
N ARG A 65 -4.83 -8.11 -9.67
CA ARG A 65 -4.48 -9.41 -10.24
C ARG A 65 -4.51 -10.45 -9.12
N GLU A 66 -4.39 -11.71 -9.48
CA GLU A 66 -4.42 -12.82 -8.51
C GLU A 66 -3.41 -12.64 -7.36
N ASN A 67 -2.20 -12.16 -7.68
CA ASN A 67 -1.08 -12.11 -6.73
C ASN A 67 -0.45 -10.72 -6.54
N TYR A 68 -0.97 -9.69 -7.20
CA TYR A 68 -0.42 -8.33 -7.14
C TYR A 68 -1.45 -7.28 -7.60
N PHE A 69 -1.14 -6.01 -7.37
CA PHE A 69 -1.84 -4.87 -7.94
C PHE A 69 -0.98 -4.18 -9.00
N GLU A 70 -1.55 -3.86 -10.15
CA GLU A 70 -0.87 -3.25 -11.29
C GLU A 70 -1.13 -1.74 -11.37
N GLY A 71 -0.08 -0.92 -11.21
CA GLY A 71 -0.18 0.54 -11.22
C GLY A 71 -0.33 1.14 -9.83
N ALA A 72 -0.63 2.43 -9.77
CA ALA A 72 -0.76 3.19 -8.53
C ALA A 72 -2.12 2.92 -7.84
N PRO A 73 -2.15 2.42 -6.59
CA PRO A 73 -3.38 2.26 -5.83
C PRO A 73 -4.01 3.62 -5.49
N SER A 74 -5.27 3.61 -5.06
CA SER A 74 -5.98 4.82 -4.64
C SER A 74 -5.36 5.46 -3.40
N VAL A 75 -4.96 4.63 -2.42
CA VAL A 75 -4.23 5.09 -1.22
C VAL A 75 -3.19 4.05 -0.81
N ILE A 76 -2.03 4.53 -0.37
CA ILE A 76 -1.01 3.74 0.34
C ILE A 76 -0.78 4.37 1.72
N ALA A 77 -0.77 3.55 2.76
CA ALA A 77 -0.38 3.94 4.11
C ALA A 77 0.81 3.09 4.58
N GLU A 78 1.77 3.75 5.23
CA GLU A 78 3.01 3.16 5.75
C GLU A 78 3.10 3.47 7.24
N VAL A 79 3.21 2.45 8.08
CA VAL A 79 3.35 2.61 9.52
C VAL A 79 4.83 2.83 9.82
N VAL A 80 5.20 4.07 10.14
CA VAL A 80 6.59 4.41 10.46
C VAL A 80 6.95 3.98 11.88
N SER A 81 8.07 3.28 12.03
CA SER A 81 8.68 2.97 13.33
C SER A 81 10.14 3.43 13.33
N PRO A 82 10.78 3.64 14.49
CA PRO A 82 12.17 4.08 14.55
C PRO A 82 13.14 3.21 13.72
N SER A 83 12.86 1.91 13.63
CA SER A 83 13.63 0.90 12.89
C SER A 83 13.34 0.89 11.38
N SER A 84 12.21 1.44 10.91
CA SER A 84 11.82 1.40 9.48
C SER A 84 12.43 2.52 8.64
N ARG A 85 13.16 3.46 9.26
CA ARG A 85 13.80 4.60 8.57
C ARG A 85 14.86 4.20 7.53
N THR A 86 15.34 2.96 7.57
CA THR A 86 16.48 2.51 6.73
C THR A 86 16.06 1.86 5.40
N VAL A 87 14.79 1.45 5.20
CA VAL A 87 14.33 0.84 3.93
C VAL A 87 13.38 1.78 3.18
N GLY A 88 13.99 2.78 2.52
CA GLY A 88 13.33 3.71 1.62
C GLY A 88 12.57 4.81 2.35
N SER A 89 13.19 5.99 2.46
CA SER A 89 12.58 7.21 3.02
C SER A 89 11.14 7.41 2.50
N PRO A 90 10.20 7.88 3.35
CA PRO A 90 8.84 8.25 2.94
C PRO A 90 8.79 9.15 1.70
N SER A 91 9.81 10.00 1.50
CA SER A 91 9.95 10.87 0.32
C SER A 91 10.13 10.09 -0.99
N THR A 92 10.88 8.99 -0.97
CA THR A 92 11.11 8.13 -2.16
C THR A 92 9.86 7.33 -2.51
N ARG A 93 9.11 6.85 -1.50
CA ARG A 93 7.87 6.10 -1.71
C ARG A 93 6.72 6.97 -2.24
N ARG A 94 6.57 8.19 -1.69
CA ARG A 94 5.57 9.17 -2.17
C ARG A 94 5.79 9.53 -3.65
N ARG A 95 7.03 9.76 -4.07
CA ARG A 95 7.34 10.17 -5.44
C ARG A 95 7.02 9.08 -6.48
N ALA A 96 7.22 7.80 -6.13
CA ALA A 96 6.89 6.69 -7.04
C ALA A 96 5.38 6.57 -7.31
N CYS A 97 4.54 6.84 -6.30
CA CYS A 97 3.08 6.72 -6.42
C CYS A 97 2.42 7.94 -7.07
N LEU A 98 3.01 9.12 -6.93
CA LEU A 98 2.45 10.37 -7.48
C LEU A 98 2.87 10.65 -8.92
N ASN A 99 3.94 10.03 -9.41
CA ASN A 99 4.50 10.31 -10.75
C ASN A 99 4.13 9.22 -11.79
N THR A 100 3.15 8.37 -11.51
CA THR A 100 2.73 7.25 -12.37
C THR A 100 1.49 7.55 -13.21
N GLY A 101 1.08 8.82 -13.29
CA GLY A 101 -0.08 9.30 -14.05
C GLY A 101 0.26 9.79 -15.44
#